data_AF-A0A7S2PHX1-F1
#
_entry.id   AF-A0A7S2PHX1-F1
#
_cell.length_a   1.000
_cell.length_b   1.000
_cell.length_c   1.000
_cell.angle_alpha   90.00
_cell.angle_beta   90.00
_cell.angle_gamma   90.00
#
_symmetry.space_group_name_H-M   'P 1'
#
loop_
_entity.id
_entity.type
_entity.pdbx_description
1 polymer ?
#
loop_
_entity_poly.entity_id
_entity_poly.type
_entity_poly.pdbx_seq_one_letter_code
_entity_poly.pdbx_strand_id
1 'polypeptide(L)'
;AETLSRRAAELEKSKVGFSDSNGFEITYSPKDGELKVSNSTTNEYRLNGGWQAMQDSLAAAKRESPWSFSRGLYLAYAADTGSMTSVYLDSAGCVASGEEAAVPPGGSVALRQARHFARGSGVQPVFEAGPLRILLCKKTGSLLILNEADFEYNVHPMWNEARLATRKLPHGLYECDSGSPFRTAIVTLHGLQSRIKVPPASALCLKLAGPLSSVERVALLPLGDRCSTRMLLHKIELDGPCYPFDLTRTTSLADVADMVASGFEEMWYEELLHYDHDAGRVFHKKWGGLSYAHEVDDGDDPVNDFHTIAARMAKRYGGRAARFEYAVNHADRVLFIRTGCSSRGEVENFLQRAKARYPSLKAQFLLISDQPSHEFHGMDGVSHVCESFDPDRMYEDMNYWVNCAHRFKSILDRHGITGRSLYWCPNNLKEAEKEVREAEAATAVPTPPMSHSAPAADPPPLTRDAPKFSHSNLYELERPLPPPTLLGA
;
A
#
# COMPACT_ATOMS: atom_id res chain seq x y z
N ALA A 1 -22.04 -23.29 43.79
CA ALA A 1 -23.29 -22.96 43.06
C ALA A 1 -23.72 -21.51 43.32
N GLU A 2 -23.87 -21.08 44.58
CA GLU A 2 -24.22 -19.70 44.95
C GLU A 2 -23.28 -18.62 44.39
N THR A 3 -21.96 -18.83 44.42
CA THR A 3 -20.98 -17.87 43.87
C THR A 3 -21.07 -17.72 42.36
N LEU A 4 -21.47 -18.78 41.64
CA LEU A 4 -21.70 -18.77 40.20
C LEU A 4 -23.04 -18.11 39.86
N SER A 5 -24.08 -18.36 40.65
CA SER A 5 -25.40 -17.74 40.50
C SER A 5 -25.37 -16.24 40.78
N ARG A 6 -24.61 -15.81 41.81
CA ARG A 6 -24.41 -14.40 42.13
C ARG A 6 -23.56 -13.68 41.08
N ARG A 7 -22.52 -14.32 40.52
CA ARG A 7 -21.76 -13.80 39.38
C ARG A 7 -22.61 -13.68 38.12
N ALA A 8 -23.47 -14.65 37.84
CA ALA A 8 -24.41 -14.58 36.72
C ALA A 8 -25.41 -13.41 36.89
N ALA A 9 -25.91 -13.18 38.11
CA ALA A 9 -26.79 -12.05 38.40
C ALA A 9 -26.08 -10.68 38.32
N GLU A 10 -24.78 -10.62 38.63
CA GLU A 10 -23.96 -9.40 38.48
C GLU A 10 -23.57 -9.10 37.02
N LEU A 11 -23.53 -10.12 36.15
CA LEU A 11 -23.30 -9.94 34.71
C LEU A 11 -24.53 -9.36 33.98
N GLU A 12 -25.73 -9.51 34.55
CA GLU A 12 -27.01 -9.01 34.00
C GLU A 12 -27.25 -7.51 34.28
N LYS A 13 -26.52 -6.88 35.22
CA LYS A 13 -26.73 -5.47 35.58
C LYS A 13 -25.74 -4.57 34.86
N SER A 14 -26.26 -3.55 34.17
CA SER A 14 -25.44 -2.44 33.68
C SER A 14 -24.80 -1.70 34.87
N LYS A 15 -23.53 -1.33 34.73
CA LYS A 15 -22.78 -0.59 35.74
C LYS A 15 -22.34 0.77 35.22
N VAL A 16 -22.35 1.79 36.07
CA VAL A 16 -21.83 3.12 35.75
C VAL A 16 -20.30 3.07 35.85
N GLY A 17 -19.62 3.39 34.76
CA GLY A 17 -18.16 3.57 34.71
C GLY A 17 -17.75 5.02 34.95
N PHE A 18 -18.58 5.98 34.54
CA PHE A 18 -18.39 7.41 34.78
C PHE A 18 -19.73 8.14 34.72
N SER A 19 -19.89 9.18 35.53
CA SER A 19 -21.02 10.11 35.48
C SER A 19 -20.55 11.48 35.96
N ASP A 20 -20.89 12.54 35.24
CA ASP A 20 -20.66 13.91 35.68
C ASP A 20 -21.97 14.58 36.13
N SER A 21 -21.86 15.70 36.84
CA SER A 21 -23.04 16.46 37.31
C SER A 21 -23.79 17.20 36.21
N ASN A 22 -23.23 17.27 35.00
CA ASN A 22 -23.82 18.00 33.88
C ASN A 22 -24.72 17.10 33.01
N GLY A 23 -24.64 15.78 33.19
CA GLY A 23 -25.49 14.81 32.51
C GLY A 23 -24.78 13.99 31.42
N PHE A 24 -23.44 13.90 31.48
CA PHE A 24 -22.67 12.93 30.70
C PHE A 24 -22.43 11.65 31.51
N GLU A 25 -22.73 10.50 30.91
CA GLU A 25 -22.65 9.20 31.58
C GLU A 25 -22.07 8.13 30.66
N ILE A 26 -21.19 7.28 31.22
CA ILE A 26 -20.69 6.07 30.60
C ILE A 26 -21.16 4.88 31.43
N THR A 27 -21.95 4.00 30.82
CA THR A 27 -22.41 2.74 31.40
C THR A 27 -21.89 1.56 30.60
N TYR A 28 -21.77 0.42 31.26
CA TYR A 28 -21.30 -0.81 30.63
C TYR A 28 -22.23 -1.98 30.95
N SER A 29 -22.58 -2.75 29.91
CA SER A 29 -23.31 -4.02 30.02
C SER A 29 -22.33 -5.19 29.82
N PRO A 30 -21.97 -5.95 30.89
CA PRO A 30 -21.10 -7.12 30.78
C PRO A 30 -21.68 -8.23 29.92
N LYS A 31 -23.00 -8.42 29.98
CA LYS A 31 -23.73 -9.41 29.18
C LYS A 31 -23.57 -9.17 27.68
N ASP A 32 -23.64 -7.91 27.27
CA ASP A 32 -23.65 -7.52 25.86
C ASP A 32 -22.26 -7.11 25.35
N GLY A 33 -21.28 -6.94 26.25
CA GLY A 33 -19.96 -6.41 25.91
C GLY A 33 -20.03 -5.00 25.33
N GLU A 34 -21.00 -4.21 25.82
CA GLU A 34 -21.40 -2.93 25.25
C GLU A 34 -21.10 -1.78 26.23
N LEU A 35 -20.44 -0.74 25.72
CA LEU A 35 -20.21 0.53 26.40
C LEU A 35 -21.23 1.54 25.87
N LYS A 36 -22.18 1.94 26.71
CA LYS A 36 -23.19 2.95 26.37
C LYS A 36 -22.75 4.30 26.92
N VAL A 37 -22.58 5.26 26.02
CA VAL A 37 -22.31 6.66 26.36
C VAL A 37 -23.58 7.46 26.14
N SER A 38 -23.95 8.28 27.11
CA SER A 38 -25.10 9.19 27.04
C SER A 38 -24.64 10.60 27.34
N ASN A 39 -25.05 11.55 26.51
CA ASN A 39 -24.77 12.96 26.65
C ASN A 39 -26.10 13.72 26.68
N SER A 40 -26.63 13.99 27.86
CA SER A 40 -27.87 14.78 28.02
C SER A 40 -27.63 16.29 28.04
N THR A 41 -26.39 16.72 27.83
CA THR A 41 -25.98 18.13 27.88
C THR A 41 -26.25 18.84 26.53
N THR A 42 -26.02 20.15 26.51
CA THR A 42 -26.05 20.99 25.30
C THR A 42 -24.73 21.03 24.53
N ASN A 43 -23.65 20.44 25.07
CA ASN A 43 -22.32 20.49 24.48
C ASN A 43 -21.93 19.13 23.88
N GLU A 44 -21.08 19.11 22.84
CA GLU A 44 -20.46 17.87 22.37
C GLU A 44 -19.45 17.39 23.41
N TYR A 45 -19.48 16.08 23.70
CA TYR A 45 -18.48 15.44 24.53
C TYR A 45 -17.61 14.51 23.69
N ARG A 46 -16.35 14.36 24.10
CA ARG A 46 -15.40 13.45 23.45
C ARG A 46 -14.75 12.56 24.48
N LEU A 47 -14.85 11.24 24.28
CA LEU A 47 -14.07 10.30 25.07
C LEU A 47 -12.63 10.39 24.57
N ASN A 48 -11.77 11.02 25.36
CA ASN A 48 -10.36 11.17 25.03
C ASN A 48 -9.47 10.79 26.23
N GLY A 49 -8.22 10.41 25.94
CA GLY A 49 -7.23 10.03 26.94
C GLY A 49 -6.85 11.15 27.92
N GLY A 50 -7.08 12.42 27.57
CA GLY A 50 -6.71 13.58 28.37
C GLY A 50 -7.69 13.95 29.49
N TRP A 51 -8.89 13.38 29.51
CA TRP A 51 -9.88 13.70 30.55
C TRP A 51 -9.64 12.90 31.84
N GLN A 52 -8.76 13.40 32.69
CA GLN A 52 -8.28 12.68 33.89
C GLN A 52 -9.40 12.15 34.80
N ALA A 53 -10.42 12.97 35.12
CA ALA A 53 -11.52 12.55 36.00
C ALA A 53 -12.31 11.35 35.43
N MET A 54 -12.49 11.30 34.10
CA MET A 54 -13.09 10.16 33.41
C MET A 54 -12.17 8.94 33.47
N GLN A 55 -10.86 9.11 33.20
CA GLN A 55 -9.87 8.03 33.26
C GLN A 55 -9.84 7.38 34.65
N ASP A 56 -9.75 8.18 35.71
CA ASP A 56 -9.67 7.70 37.09
C ASP A 56 -10.94 6.93 37.51
N SER A 57 -12.11 7.41 37.08
CA SER A 57 -13.39 6.75 37.36
C SER A 57 -13.53 5.42 36.62
N LEU A 58 -13.14 5.37 35.34
CA LEU A 58 -13.11 4.12 34.58
C LEU A 58 -12.12 3.13 35.22
N ALA A 59 -10.91 3.56 35.56
CA ALA A 59 -9.93 2.71 36.23
C ALA A 59 -10.45 2.19 37.59
N ALA A 60 -11.14 3.01 38.37
CA ALA A 60 -11.77 2.60 39.62
C ALA A 60 -12.87 1.55 39.38
N ALA A 61 -13.78 1.81 38.44
CA ALA A 61 -14.84 0.87 38.06
C ALA A 61 -14.26 -0.49 37.57
N LYS A 62 -13.15 -0.46 36.84
CA LYS A 62 -12.44 -1.67 36.40
C LYS A 62 -11.83 -2.44 37.56
N ARG A 63 -11.24 -1.77 38.55
CA ARG A 63 -10.67 -2.42 39.75
C ARG A 63 -11.76 -3.06 40.61
N GLU A 64 -12.89 -2.39 40.77
CA GLU A 64 -14.04 -2.91 41.52
C GLU A 64 -14.73 -4.07 40.79
N SER A 65 -14.69 -4.08 39.46
CA SER A 65 -15.28 -5.11 38.61
C SER A 65 -14.35 -5.49 37.46
N PRO A 66 -13.34 -6.36 37.70
CA PRO A 66 -12.36 -6.75 36.68
C PRO A 66 -12.95 -7.37 35.41
N TRP A 67 -14.16 -7.91 35.50
CA TRP A 67 -14.93 -8.50 34.39
C TRP A 67 -15.91 -7.55 33.72
N SER A 68 -15.87 -6.24 34.04
CA SER A 68 -16.67 -5.21 33.36
C SER A 68 -16.20 -5.06 31.91
N PHE A 69 -15.61 -3.95 31.50
CA PHE A 69 -15.11 -3.77 30.14
C PHE A 69 -13.80 -4.53 29.94
N SER A 70 -13.62 -5.19 28.78
CA SER A 70 -12.35 -5.82 28.43
C SER A 70 -11.50 -4.87 27.61
N ARG A 71 -10.17 -5.05 27.66
CA ARG A 71 -9.26 -4.41 26.70
C ARG A 71 -9.74 -4.68 25.27
N GLY A 72 -9.66 -3.66 24.42
CA GLY A 72 -9.90 -3.80 22.98
C GLY A 72 -10.61 -2.60 22.37
N LEU A 73 -10.86 -2.72 21.07
CA LEU A 73 -11.55 -1.71 20.29
C LEU A 73 -13.07 -1.86 20.46
N TYR A 74 -13.73 -0.76 20.81
CA TYR A 74 -15.17 -0.65 20.89
C TYR A 74 -15.64 0.31 19.78
N LEU A 75 -16.67 -0.08 19.03
CA LEU A 75 -17.21 0.75 17.97
C LEU A 75 -18.73 0.72 17.86
N ALA A 76 -19.27 1.83 17.38
CA ALA A 76 -20.63 1.97 16.89
C ALA A 76 -20.55 2.37 15.42
N TYR A 77 -21.45 1.81 14.63
CA TYR A 77 -21.54 2.12 13.20
C TYR A 77 -23.00 2.31 12.83
N ALA A 78 -23.32 3.50 12.35
CA ALA A 78 -24.64 3.83 11.83
C ALA A 78 -24.66 3.50 10.33
N ALA A 79 -25.16 2.30 9.99
CA ALA A 79 -25.21 1.85 8.60
C ALA A 79 -26.07 2.73 7.67
N ASP A 80 -26.93 3.58 8.21
CA ASP A 80 -27.76 4.50 7.41
C ASP A 80 -26.97 5.73 6.97
N THR A 81 -26.04 6.20 7.80
CA THR A 81 -25.24 7.40 7.54
C THR A 81 -23.80 7.07 7.14
N GLY A 82 -23.38 5.81 7.28
CA GLY A 82 -21.99 5.40 7.12
C GLY A 82 -21.07 6.04 8.17
N SER A 83 -21.63 6.50 9.30
CA SER A 83 -20.86 7.11 10.38
C SER A 83 -20.34 6.04 11.32
N MET A 84 -19.09 6.18 11.74
CA MET A 84 -18.46 5.28 12.69
C MET A 84 -17.87 6.08 13.85
N THR A 85 -18.04 5.55 15.06
CA THR A 85 -17.44 6.06 16.28
C THR A 85 -16.72 4.91 16.94
N SER A 86 -15.46 5.11 17.31
CA SER A 86 -14.64 4.09 17.96
C SER A 86 -13.88 4.65 19.15
N VAL A 87 -13.58 3.77 20.10
CA VAL A 87 -12.72 4.03 21.25
C VAL A 87 -11.98 2.75 21.60
N TYR A 88 -10.71 2.85 21.97
CA TYR A 88 -9.95 1.71 22.47
C TYR A 88 -9.78 1.80 23.98
N LEU A 89 -10.09 0.71 24.68
CA LEU A 89 -9.86 0.58 26.11
C LEU A 89 -8.60 -0.27 26.36
N ASP A 90 -7.72 0.19 27.23
CA ASP A 90 -6.52 -0.54 27.64
C ASP A 90 -6.83 -1.66 28.68
N SER A 91 -5.80 -2.25 29.28
CA SER A 91 -5.97 -3.28 30.32
C SER A 91 -6.51 -2.75 31.65
N ALA A 92 -6.24 -1.48 31.98
CA ALA A 92 -6.86 -0.75 33.09
C ALA A 92 -8.28 -0.27 32.73
N GLY A 93 -8.64 -0.40 31.45
CA GLY A 93 -9.87 0.02 30.82
C GLY A 93 -10.04 1.55 30.79
N CYS A 94 -8.91 2.24 30.76
CA CYS A 94 -8.79 3.64 30.39
C CYS A 94 -8.89 3.78 28.88
N VAL A 95 -9.31 4.95 28.40
CA VAL A 95 -9.33 5.27 26.97
C VAL A 95 -7.91 5.54 26.49
N ALA A 96 -7.44 4.76 25.52
CA ALA A 96 -6.12 4.96 24.94
C ALA A 96 -6.04 6.28 24.15
N SER A 97 -4.87 6.93 24.18
CA SER A 97 -4.62 8.17 23.45
C SER A 97 -4.61 7.92 21.94
N GLY A 98 -5.48 8.58 21.18
CA GLY A 98 -5.36 8.63 19.71
C GLY A 98 -6.68 8.70 18.94
N GLU A 99 -7.75 8.08 19.43
CA GLU A 99 -9.09 8.19 18.84
C GLU A 99 -10.09 8.77 19.84
N GLU A 100 -10.85 9.77 19.39
CA GLU A 100 -11.87 10.42 20.18
C GLU A 100 -13.25 9.96 19.71
N ALA A 101 -14.01 9.33 20.61
CA ALA A 101 -15.42 9.08 20.35
C ALA A 101 -16.22 10.34 20.66
N ALA A 102 -16.61 11.07 19.62
CA ALA A 102 -17.52 12.21 19.75
C ALA A 102 -18.96 11.73 20.01
N VAL A 103 -19.63 12.36 20.97
CA VAL A 103 -21.02 12.12 21.33
C VAL A 103 -21.77 13.45 21.30
N PRO A 104 -22.70 13.63 20.34
CA PRO A 104 -23.38 14.91 20.16
C PRO A 104 -24.29 15.26 21.36
N PRO A 105 -24.65 16.55 21.52
CA PRO A 105 -25.64 17.00 22.51
C PRO A 105 -26.95 16.21 22.42
N GLY A 106 -27.52 15.84 23.55
CA GLY A 106 -28.73 15.02 23.63
C GLY A 106 -28.59 13.59 23.05
N GLY A 107 -27.39 13.18 22.68
CA GLY A 107 -27.12 11.91 22.01
C GLY A 107 -26.84 10.75 22.97
N SER A 108 -27.01 9.53 22.45
CA SER A 108 -26.51 8.32 23.10
C SER A 108 -25.93 7.37 22.06
N VAL A 109 -24.78 6.76 22.38
CA VAL A 109 -24.06 5.84 21.51
C VAL A 109 -23.78 4.55 22.26
N ALA A 110 -24.14 3.43 21.64
CA ALA A 110 -23.86 2.09 22.11
C ALA A 110 -22.66 1.51 21.35
N LEU A 111 -21.48 1.49 21.99
CA LEU A 111 -20.23 1.00 21.42
C LEU A 111 -20.05 -0.48 21.79
N ARG A 112 -19.86 -1.34 20.80
CA ARG A 112 -19.67 -2.78 21.00
C ARG A 112 -18.24 -3.18 20.71
N GLN A 113 -17.72 -4.17 21.42
CA GLN A 113 -16.39 -4.69 21.10
C GLN A 113 -16.32 -5.18 19.66
N ALA A 114 -15.21 -4.84 18.99
CA ALA A 114 -14.96 -5.13 17.59
C ALA A 114 -15.11 -6.63 17.27
N ARG A 115 -14.69 -7.52 18.19
CA ARG A 115 -14.84 -8.98 18.03
C ARG A 115 -16.30 -9.45 17.91
N HIS A 116 -17.24 -8.70 18.49
CA HIS A 116 -18.67 -8.99 18.41
C HIS A 116 -19.36 -8.27 17.25
N PHE A 117 -18.71 -7.25 16.69
CA PHE A 117 -19.29 -6.40 15.66
C PHE A 117 -19.62 -7.15 14.36
N ALA A 118 -18.87 -8.19 13.98
CA ALA A 118 -19.14 -8.98 12.77
C ALA A 118 -20.42 -9.86 12.87
N ARG A 119 -20.97 -10.07 14.08
CA ARG A 119 -22.14 -10.92 14.32
C ARG A 119 -23.39 -10.04 14.50
N GLY A 120 -23.98 -9.58 13.40
CA GLY A 120 -25.34 -9.01 13.39
C GLY A 120 -25.53 -7.59 12.81
N SER A 121 -24.46 -6.92 12.35
CA SER A 121 -24.50 -5.51 11.93
C SER A 121 -24.62 -5.26 10.41
N GLY A 122 -24.97 -6.30 9.62
CA GLY A 122 -25.01 -6.18 8.16
C GLY A 122 -23.64 -5.97 7.50
N VAL A 123 -22.57 -6.21 8.26
CA VAL A 123 -21.19 -6.22 7.78
C VAL A 123 -20.72 -7.65 7.55
N GLN A 124 -19.87 -7.85 6.53
CA GLN A 124 -19.26 -9.13 6.23
C GLN A 124 -17.73 -9.04 6.34
N PRO A 125 -17.06 -10.06 6.88
CA PRO A 125 -15.60 -10.11 6.84
C PRO A 125 -15.11 -10.26 5.40
N VAL A 126 -14.07 -9.49 5.06
CA VAL A 126 -13.38 -9.51 3.77
C VAL A 126 -12.01 -10.12 3.94
N PHE A 127 -11.27 -9.67 4.95
CA PHE A 127 -9.91 -10.10 5.25
C PHE A 127 -9.65 -10.04 6.76
N GLU A 128 -8.87 -10.98 7.27
CA GLU A 128 -8.45 -11.03 8.66
C GLU A 128 -7.00 -11.51 8.74
N ALA A 129 -6.18 -10.76 9.49
CA ALA A 129 -4.78 -11.09 9.75
C ALA A 129 -4.42 -10.70 11.19
N GLY A 130 -4.65 -11.63 12.12
CA GLY A 130 -4.48 -11.38 13.55
C GLY A 130 -5.38 -10.21 14.02
N PRO A 131 -4.83 -9.15 14.61
CA PRO A 131 -5.62 -8.01 15.12
C PRO A 131 -6.13 -7.04 14.03
N LEU A 132 -5.76 -7.25 12.76
CA LEU A 132 -6.29 -6.48 11.63
C LEU A 132 -7.49 -7.19 11.00
N ARG A 133 -8.59 -6.46 10.81
CA ARG A 133 -9.79 -6.94 10.10
C ARG A 133 -10.29 -5.92 9.09
N ILE A 134 -10.62 -6.38 7.89
CA ILE A 134 -11.32 -5.60 6.86
C ILE A 134 -12.73 -6.18 6.73
N LEU A 135 -13.73 -5.32 6.91
CA LEU A 135 -15.15 -5.67 6.81
C LEU A 135 -15.81 -4.82 5.72
N LEU A 136 -16.84 -5.36 5.08
CA LEU A 136 -17.68 -4.65 4.11
C LEU A 136 -19.08 -4.48 4.66
N CYS A 137 -19.57 -3.25 4.78
CA CYS A 137 -20.98 -2.96 5.04
C CYS A 137 -21.79 -3.16 3.74
N LYS A 138 -22.61 -4.22 3.66
CA LYS A 138 -23.38 -4.52 2.44
C LYS A 138 -24.38 -3.43 2.05
N LYS A 139 -24.92 -2.70 3.04
CA LYS A 139 -25.95 -1.66 2.81
C LYS A 139 -25.37 -0.40 2.16
N THR A 140 -24.20 0.04 2.61
CA THR A 140 -23.57 1.29 2.14
C THR A 140 -22.45 1.07 1.13
N GLY A 141 -21.94 -0.16 1.03
CA GLY A 141 -20.71 -0.46 0.32
C GLY A 141 -19.44 -0.05 1.07
N SER A 142 -19.53 0.58 2.24
CA SER A 142 -18.35 1.10 2.97
C SER A 142 -17.43 -0.01 3.49
N LEU A 143 -16.13 0.26 3.50
CA LEU A 143 -15.12 -0.60 4.08
C LEU A 143 -14.81 -0.15 5.50
N LEU A 144 -14.84 -1.08 6.45
CA LEU A 144 -14.40 -0.85 7.81
C LEU A 144 -13.08 -1.58 8.01
N ILE A 145 -12.03 -0.86 8.42
CA ILE A 145 -10.73 -1.44 8.70
C ILE A 145 -10.45 -1.24 10.19
N LEU A 146 -10.37 -2.36 10.91
CA LEU A 146 -10.21 -2.40 12.36
C LEU A 146 -8.79 -2.85 12.68
N ASN A 147 -8.08 -2.09 13.51
CA ASN A 147 -6.75 -2.45 14.00
C ASN A 147 -6.75 -2.49 15.53
N GLU A 148 -6.72 -3.69 16.09
CA GLU A 148 -6.65 -3.90 17.55
C GLU A 148 -5.20 -4.00 18.09
N ALA A 149 -4.20 -3.88 17.22
CA ALA A 149 -2.79 -3.91 17.61
C ALA A 149 -2.35 -2.58 18.22
N ASP A 150 -1.18 -2.62 18.88
CA ASP A 150 -0.46 -1.46 19.40
C ASP A 150 0.50 -0.82 18.38
N PHE A 151 0.50 -1.29 17.13
CA PHE A 151 1.26 -0.72 16.02
C PHE A 151 0.39 -0.38 14.81
N GLU A 152 0.89 0.50 13.93
CA GLU A 152 0.24 0.86 12.68
C GLU A 152 0.32 -0.29 11.66
N TYR A 153 -0.82 -0.66 11.05
CA TYR A 153 -0.84 -1.55 9.90
C TYR A 153 -0.67 -0.79 8.60
N ASN A 154 0.21 -1.30 7.74
CA ASN A 154 0.36 -0.87 6.35
C ASN A 154 -0.35 -1.87 5.42
N VAL A 155 -1.63 -1.63 5.12
CA VAL A 155 -2.37 -2.45 4.15
C VAL A 155 -2.02 -1.97 2.75
N HIS A 156 -1.39 -2.80 1.93
CA HIS A 156 -0.84 -2.36 0.64
C HIS A 156 -0.98 -3.43 -0.45
N PRO A 157 -0.87 -3.05 -1.74
CA PRO A 157 -1.10 -3.97 -2.86
C PRO A 157 -0.13 -5.17 -2.91
N MET A 158 1.04 -5.04 -2.28
CA MET A 158 2.04 -6.13 -2.19
C MET A 158 1.67 -7.22 -1.19
N TRP A 159 0.67 -6.99 -0.34
CA TRP A 159 0.16 -8.00 0.56
C TRP A 159 -0.86 -8.82 -0.20
N ASN A 160 -0.40 -9.91 -0.82
CA ASN A 160 -1.19 -10.70 -1.77
C ASN A 160 -2.53 -11.15 -1.18
N GLU A 161 -2.56 -11.65 0.04
CA GLU A 161 -3.79 -12.13 0.67
C GLU A 161 -4.83 -11.01 0.85
N ALA A 162 -4.39 -9.83 1.31
CA ALA A 162 -5.25 -8.66 1.45
C ALA A 162 -5.72 -8.13 0.08
N ARG A 163 -4.82 -8.08 -0.91
CA ARG A 163 -5.16 -7.71 -2.30
C ARG A 163 -6.19 -8.67 -2.89
N LEU A 164 -5.97 -9.97 -2.81
CA LEU A 164 -6.89 -10.99 -3.34
C LEU A 164 -8.26 -10.95 -2.65
N ALA A 165 -8.27 -10.83 -1.32
CA ALA A 165 -9.50 -10.73 -0.53
C ALA A 165 -10.38 -9.55 -0.94
N THR A 166 -9.76 -8.42 -1.27
CA THR A 166 -10.45 -7.17 -1.63
C THR A 166 -11.03 -7.16 -3.05
N ARG A 167 -10.75 -8.17 -3.90
CA ARG A 167 -11.39 -8.31 -5.24
C ARG A 167 -12.91 -8.45 -5.21
N LYS A 168 -13.45 -8.96 -4.09
CA LYS A 168 -14.90 -9.18 -3.93
C LYS A 168 -15.65 -7.88 -3.57
N LEU A 169 -14.92 -6.79 -3.36
CA LEU A 169 -15.50 -5.49 -3.05
C LEU A 169 -15.94 -4.78 -4.34
N PRO A 170 -16.92 -3.87 -4.27
CA PRO A 170 -17.23 -3.00 -5.39
C PRO A 170 -15.97 -2.26 -5.88
N HIS A 171 -15.76 -2.23 -7.20
CA HIS A 171 -14.63 -1.49 -7.75
C HIS A 171 -14.86 0.01 -7.65
N GLY A 172 -13.85 0.75 -7.21
CA GLY A 172 -13.98 2.19 -7.04
C GLY A 172 -12.95 2.79 -6.11
N LEU A 173 -13.11 4.09 -5.95
CA LEU A 173 -12.37 4.92 -5.00
C LEU A 173 -13.14 4.94 -3.67
N TYR A 174 -12.46 4.56 -2.59
CA TYR A 174 -12.99 4.66 -1.24
C TYR A 174 -12.18 5.67 -0.43
N GLU A 175 -12.86 6.53 0.31
CA GLU A 175 -12.21 7.62 1.05
C GLU A 175 -12.72 7.72 2.48
N CYS A 176 -11.84 8.18 3.36
CA CYS A 176 -12.16 8.56 4.72
C CYS A 176 -12.04 10.08 4.83
N ASP A 177 -13.03 10.69 5.48
CA ASP A 177 -13.17 12.15 5.59
C ASP A 177 -12.11 12.83 6.48
N SER A 178 -11.14 12.07 7.01
CA SER A 178 -10.11 12.56 7.95
C SER A 178 -9.07 13.51 7.36
N GLY A 179 -8.92 13.57 6.04
CA GLY A 179 -7.86 14.34 5.36
C GLY A 179 -6.42 13.84 5.62
N SER A 180 -6.25 12.77 6.39
CA SER A 180 -4.93 12.20 6.69
C SER A 180 -4.36 11.43 5.48
N PRO A 181 -3.03 11.38 5.30
CA PRO A 181 -2.41 10.65 4.20
C PRO A 181 -2.67 9.15 4.31
N PHE A 182 -2.67 8.46 3.16
CA PHE A 182 -2.91 7.00 3.07
C PHE A 182 -4.24 6.56 3.71
N ARG A 183 -5.30 7.34 3.48
CA ARG A 183 -6.68 7.07 3.90
C ARG A 183 -7.64 6.87 2.73
N THR A 184 -7.09 6.35 1.62
CA THR A 184 -7.80 6.13 0.38
C THR A 184 -7.56 4.70 -0.09
N ALA A 185 -8.63 3.94 -0.32
CA ALA A 185 -8.55 2.62 -0.96
C ALA A 185 -8.94 2.74 -2.43
N ILE A 186 -8.08 2.25 -3.32
CA ILE A 186 -8.39 2.10 -4.74
C ILE A 186 -8.56 0.63 -4.98
N VAL A 187 -9.80 0.21 -5.23
CA VAL A 187 -10.12 -1.20 -5.45
C VAL A 187 -10.49 -1.40 -6.90
N THR A 188 -9.74 -2.27 -7.57
CA THR A 188 -9.97 -2.64 -8.97
C THR A 188 -10.37 -4.12 -9.05
N LEU A 189 -10.52 -4.63 -10.27
CA LEU A 189 -10.70 -6.06 -10.51
C LEU A 189 -9.54 -6.92 -9.94
N HIS A 190 -8.37 -6.30 -9.77
CA HIS A 190 -7.18 -6.92 -9.19
C HIS A 190 -7.17 -6.88 -7.66
N GLY A 191 -8.13 -6.20 -7.04
CA GLY A 191 -8.21 -5.94 -5.60
C GLY A 191 -7.64 -4.58 -5.21
N LEU A 192 -7.13 -4.46 -3.98
CA LEU A 192 -6.54 -3.23 -3.47
C LEU A 192 -5.27 -2.82 -4.26
N GLN A 193 -5.26 -1.61 -4.79
CA GLN A 193 -4.20 -0.99 -5.60
C GLN A 193 -3.64 0.31 -4.98
N SER A 194 -3.95 0.59 -3.71
CA SER A 194 -3.36 1.71 -2.95
C SER A 194 -2.89 1.25 -1.57
N ARG A 195 -1.98 2.02 -0.96
CA ARG A 195 -1.54 1.84 0.42
C ARG A 195 -2.52 2.56 1.36
N ILE A 196 -2.95 1.86 2.42
CA ILE A 196 -3.78 2.37 3.51
C ILE A 196 -3.02 2.17 4.80
N LYS A 197 -2.85 3.26 5.56
CA LYS A 197 -2.28 3.20 6.91
C LYS A 197 -3.41 3.16 7.92
N VAL A 198 -3.34 2.22 8.85
CA VAL A 198 -4.36 2.03 9.89
C VAL A 198 -3.67 2.25 11.24
N PRO A 199 -3.93 3.37 11.95
CA PRO A 199 -3.29 3.65 13.23
C PRO A 199 -3.44 2.50 14.25
N PRO A 200 -2.56 2.39 15.25
CA PRO A 200 -2.77 1.43 16.34
C PRO A 200 -4.11 1.68 17.03
N ALA A 201 -4.73 0.62 17.54
CA ALA A 201 -5.91 0.71 18.42
C ALA A 201 -7.05 1.56 17.81
N SER A 202 -7.29 1.43 16.51
CA SER A 202 -8.13 2.36 15.74
C SER A 202 -9.13 1.67 14.82
N ALA A 203 -10.09 2.44 14.31
CA ALA A 203 -11.00 2.01 13.27
C ALA A 203 -11.10 3.05 12.16
N LEU A 204 -10.99 2.61 10.90
CA LEU A 204 -11.24 3.46 9.73
C LEU A 204 -12.53 3.05 9.02
N CYS A 205 -13.33 4.04 8.64
CA CYS A 205 -14.47 3.87 7.73
C CYS A 205 -14.16 4.57 6.41
N LEU A 206 -14.08 3.79 5.34
CA LEU A 206 -13.83 4.25 3.98
C LEU A 206 -15.12 4.10 3.17
N LYS A 207 -15.69 5.23 2.75
CA LYS A 207 -16.94 5.27 1.98
C LYS A 207 -16.63 5.22 0.49
N LEU A 208 -17.46 4.55 -0.30
CA LEU A 208 -17.33 4.57 -1.76
C LEU A 208 -17.62 5.99 -2.27
N ALA A 209 -16.58 6.68 -2.73
CA ALA A 209 -16.62 8.09 -3.12
C ALA A 209 -16.85 8.29 -4.62
N GLY A 210 -16.45 7.33 -5.46
CA GLY A 210 -16.62 7.47 -6.90
C GLY A 210 -16.01 6.34 -7.74
N PRO A 211 -16.18 6.40 -9.07
CA PRO A 211 -15.59 5.44 -9.99
C PRO A 211 -14.07 5.61 -10.08
N LEU A 212 -13.37 4.57 -10.53
CA LEU A 212 -11.91 4.61 -10.73
C LEU A 212 -11.48 5.69 -11.74
N SER A 213 -12.32 6.02 -12.72
CA SER A 213 -12.07 7.09 -13.69
C SER A 213 -12.03 8.50 -13.08
N SER A 214 -12.42 8.66 -11.81
CA SER A 214 -12.35 9.94 -11.09
C SER A 214 -10.98 10.24 -10.48
N VAL A 215 -10.02 9.30 -10.58
CA VAL A 215 -8.66 9.47 -10.06
C VAL A 215 -7.64 9.21 -11.16
N GLU A 216 -6.75 10.16 -11.37
CA GLU A 216 -5.57 9.96 -12.21
C GLU A 216 -4.50 9.20 -11.40
N ARG A 217 -4.07 8.04 -11.91
CA ARG A 217 -3.05 7.18 -11.32
C ARG A 217 -1.69 7.50 -11.93
N VAL A 218 -0.79 8.05 -11.12
CA VAL A 218 0.52 8.54 -11.54
C VAL A 218 1.63 7.62 -11.06
N ALA A 219 2.42 7.09 -12.00
CA ALA A 219 3.63 6.34 -11.69
C ALA A 219 4.82 7.28 -11.48
N LEU A 220 5.60 7.04 -10.43
CA LEU A 220 6.86 7.75 -10.18
C LEU A 220 8.01 6.88 -10.67
N LEU A 221 8.77 7.37 -11.65
CA LEU A 221 9.89 6.63 -12.25
C LEU A 221 11.19 7.44 -12.12
N PRO A 222 11.98 7.22 -11.07
CA PRO A 222 13.31 7.79 -10.93
C PRO A 222 14.23 7.29 -12.04
N LEU A 223 14.99 8.19 -12.64
CA LEU A 223 15.96 7.95 -13.71
C LEU A 223 17.38 8.13 -13.18
N GLY A 224 17.67 7.50 -12.05
CA GLY A 224 18.70 7.88 -11.07
C GLY A 224 20.07 8.32 -11.61
N ASP A 225 20.56 9.47 -11.12
CA ASP A 225 21.99 9.79 -11.06
C ASP A 225 22.64 9.12 -9.85
N ARG A 226 21.92 9.11 -8.72
CA ARG A 226 22.25 8.40 -7.48
C ARG A 226 20.96 7.89 -6.81
N CYS A 227 21.08 7.28 -5.63
CA CYS A 227 19.95 6.75 -4.85
C CYS A 227 19.04 7.81 -4.20
N SER A 228 19.30 9.12 -4.37
CA SER A 228 18.61 10.22 -3.67
C SER A 228 17.08 10.14 -3.77
N THR A 229 16.53 10.01 -4.98
CA THR A 229 15.08 9.94 -5.18
C THR A 229 14.47 8.74 -4.47
N ARG A 230 15.13 7.57 -4.50
CA ARG A 230 14.66 6.37 -3.79
C ARG A 230 14.66 6.59 -2.28
N MET A 231 15.74 7.14 -1.73
CA MET A 231 15.84 7.45 -0.29
C MET A 231 14.74 8.40 0.16
N LEU A 232 14.46 9.44 -0.64
CA LEU A 232 13.42 10.42 -0.34
C LEU A 232 12.03 9.82 -0.45
N LEU A 233 11.73 9.07 -1.52
CA LEU A 233 10.45 8.37 -1.70
C LEU A 233 10.17 7.41 -0.54
N HIS A 234 11.20 6.68 -0.09
CA HIS A 234 11.12 5.81 1.08
C HIS A 234 10.82 6.61 2.35
N LYS A 235 11.52 7.73 2.57
CA LYS A 235 11.35 8.57 3.76
C LYS A 235 9.97 9.20 3.87
N ILE A 236 9.34 9.51 2.73
CA ILE A 236 7.96 10.04 2.67
C ILE A 236 6.91 8.97 2.38
N GLU A 237 7.34 7.70 2.35
CA GLU A 237 6.49 6.51 2.23
C GLU A 237 5.64 6.45 0.94
N LEU A 238 6.07 7.15 -0.12
CA LEU A 238 5.48 7.06 -1.46
C LEU A 238 6.20 6.01 -2.32
N ASP A 239 6.84 5.06 -1.67
CA ASP A 239 7.75 4.14 -2.29
C ASP A 239 7.02 2.90 -2.84
N GLY A 240 6.56 2.98 -4.10
CA GLY A 240 6.07 1.83 -4.87
C GLY A 240 7.22 1.04 -5.53
N PRO A 241 7.05 -0.22 -5.95
CA PRO A 241 8.14 -1.09 -6.46
C PRO A 241 8.68 -0.76 -7.87
N CYS A 242 8.48 0.45 -8.40
CA CYS A 242 8.62 0.79 -9.82
C CYS A 242 9.99 1.40 -10.22
N TYR A 243 11.11 0.92 -9.67
CA TYR A 243 12.39 1.60 -9.85
C TYR A 243 13.49 0.68 -10.43
N PRO A 244 13.71 0.63 -11.75
CA PRO A 244 14.90 -0.05 -12.30
C PRO A 244 16.20 0.64 -11.93
N PHE A 245 16.15 1.95 -11.69
CA PHE A 245 17.29 2.80 -11.39
C PHE A 245 17.38 3.23 -9.92
N ASP A 246 16.69 2.53 -9.00
CA ASP A 246 16.77 2.86 -7.56
C ASP A 246 18.13 2.58 -6.93
N LEU A 247 18.84 1.55 -7.42
CA LEU A 247 20.12 1.07 -6.92
C LEU A 247 21.25 1.15 -7.96
N THR A 248 20.95 1.67 -9.15
CA THR A 248 21.97 1.95 -10.16
C THR A 248 22.33 3.43 -10.11
N ARG A 249 23.59 3.71 -10.42
CA ARG A 249 24.08 5.06 -10.65
C ARG A 249 24.16 5.25 -12.15
N THR A 250 23.45 6.24 -12.71
CA THR A 250 23.60 6.62 -14.12
C THR A 250 23.92 8.10 -14.24
N THR A 251 25.19 8.45 -14.47
CA THR A 251 25.61 9.87 -14.50
C THR A 251 25.19 10.61 -15.77
N SER A 252 24.82 9.89 -16.83
CA SER A 252 24.41 10.42 -18.13
C SER A 252 22.93 10.19 -18.39
N LEU A 253 22.15 11.25 -18.65
CA LEU A 253 20.74 11.10 -19.03
C LEU A 253 20.62 10.57 -20.48
N ALA A 254 21.60 10.85 -21.35
CA ALA A 254 21.68 10.25 -22.67
C ALA A 254 21.78 8.71 -22.62
N ASP A 255 22.55 8.16 -21.67
CA ASP A 255 22.65 6.71 -21.47
C ASP A 255 21.29 6.14 -21.05
N VAL A 256 20.57 6.82 -20.14
CA VAL A 256 19.21 6.42 -19.75
C VAL A 256 18.25 6.46 -20.94
N ALA A 257 18.36 7.49 -21.79
CA ALA A 257 17.53 7.60 -22.99
C ALA A 257 17.79 6.43 -23.96
N ASP A 258 19.03 5.99 -24.10
CA ASP A 258 19.41 4.84 -24.92
C ASP A 258 18.89 3.52 -24.31
N MET A 259 19.07 3.33 -23.00
CA MET A 259 18.53 2.18 -22.25
C MET A 259 17.01 2.05 -22.42
N VAL A 260 16.26 3.16 -22.31
CA VAL A 260 14.81 3.16 -22.52
C VAL A 260 14.46 2.79 -23.96
N ALA A 261 15.19 3.31 -24.95
CA ALA A 261 14.95 3.00 -26.35
C ALA A 261 15.20 1.52 -26.68
N SER A 262 16.18 0.88 -26.05
CA SER A 262 16.50 -0.54 -26.23
C SER A 262 15.69 -1.48 -25.33
N GLY A 263 14.78 -0.96 -24.48
CA GLY A 263 14.01 -1.80 -23.55
C GLY A 263 14.85 -2.43 -22.44
N PHE A 264 16.00 -1.84 -22.10
CA PHE A 264 16.90 -2.25 -21.03
C PHE A 264 17.62 -3.59 -21.22
N GLU A 265 17.41 -4.32 -22.31
CA GLU A 265 17.87 -5.71 -22.47
C GLU A 265 19.38 -5.88 -22.19
N GLU A 266 20.20 -4.96 -22.69
CA GLU A 266 21.65 -5.02 -22.59
C GLU A 266 22.21 -4.66 -21.20
N MET A 267 21.41 -4.09 -20.28
CA MET A 267 21.89 -3.55 -18.99
C MET A 267 22.64 -4.56 -18.12
N TRP A 268 22.32 -5.84 -18.26
CA TRP A 268 22.84 -6.91 -17.43
C TRP A 268 23.49 -8.04 -18.24
N TYR A 269 23.84 -7.79 -19.50
CA TYR A 269 24.60 -8.74 -20.29
C TYR A 269 26.01 -8.88 -19.75
N GLU A 270 26.41 -10.09 -19.39
CA GLU A 270 27.68 -10.39 -18.71
C GLU A 270 28.88 -9.81 -19.47
N GLU A 271 28.87 -9.92 -20.80
CA GLU A 271 29.93 -9.42 -21.67
C GLU A 271 30.07 -7.90 -21.68
N LEU A 272 29.01 -7.17 -21.33
CA LEU A 272 28.98 -5.71 -21.22
C LEU A 272 29.29 -5.20 -19.82
N LEU A 273 29.46 -6.09 -18.85
CA LEU A 273 29.77 -5.75 -17.47
C LEU A 273 31.26 -6.02 -17.15
N HIS A 274 31.77 -5.29 -16.17
CA HIS A 274 33.06 -5.57 -15.55
C HIS A 274 33.07 -5.04 -14.12
N TYR A 275 33.75 -5.74 -13.22
CA TYR A 275 33.95 -5.29 -11.85
C TYR A 275 35.21 -4.44 -11.74
N ASP A 276 35.11 -3.29 -11.07
CA ASP A 276 36.23 -2.45 -10.69
C ASP A 276 36.46 -2.61 -9.19
N HIS A 277 37.64 -3.12 -8.84
CA HIS A 277 38.02 -3.42 -7.46
C HIS A 277 38.25 -2.16 -6.63
N ASP A 278 38.79 -1.10 -7.22
CA ASP A 278 39.12 0.15 -6.51
C ASP A 278 37.85 0.93 -6.19
N ALA A 279 36.89 0.93 -7.10
CA ALA A 279 35.58 1.51 -6.88
C ALA A 279 34.66 0.61 -6.04
N GLY A 280 34.92 -0.70 -6.00
CA GLY A 280 34.06 -1.69 -5.36
C GLY A 280 32.71 -1.85 -6.03
N ARG A 281 32.65 -1.76 -7.37
CA ARG A 281 31.39 -1.68 -8.14
C ARG A 281 31.49 -2.34 -9.51
N VAL A 282 30.34 -2.73 -10.06
CA VAL A 282 30.23 -3.19 -11.46
C VAL A 282 29.93 -2.01 -12.38
N PHE A 283 30.62 -1.92 -13.51
CA PHE A 283 30.47 -0.88 -14.53
C PHE A 283 30.02 -1.48 -15.87
N HIS A 284 29.34 -0.65 -16.66
CA HIS A 284 28.88 -1.02 -17.99
C HIS A 284 29.83 -0.50 -19.08
N LYS A 285 30.19 -1.35 -20.06
CA LYS A 285 31.16 -1.02 -21.13
C LYS A 285 30.56 -0.11 -22.21
N LYS A 286 29.26 -0.24 -22.49
CA LYS A 286 28.52 0.60 -23.45
C LYS A 286 28.11 1.96 -22.84
N TRP A 287 27.31 1.92 -21.78
CA TRP A 287 26.84 3.10 -21.06
C TRP A 287 27.82 3.48 -19.95
N GLY A 288 28.80 4.32 -20.28
CA GLY A 288 29.86 4.71 -19.35
C GLY A 288 29.36 5.42 -18.09
N GLY A 289 28.15 5.99 -18.11
CA GLY A 289 27.53 6.58 -16.94
C GLY A 289 26.95 5.57 -15.96
N LEU A 290 26.73 4.31 -16.37
CA LEU A 290 26.02 3.28 -15.62
C LEU A 290 26.97 2.44 -14.75
N SER A 291 26.65 2.37 -13.45
CA SER A 291 27.34 1.50 -12.49
C SER A 291 26.41 0.95 -11.41
N TYR A 292 26.84 -0.13 -10.77
CA TYR A 292 26.08 -0.91 -9.80
C TYR A 292 26.85 -1.08 -8.50
N ALA A 293 26.31 -0.56 -7.40
CA ALA A 293 27.03 -0.42 -6.14
C ALA A 293 26.85 -1.58 -5.14
N HIS A 294 25.80 -2.38 -5.30
CA HIS A 294 25.32 -3.34 -4.30
C HIS A 294 25.06 -4.71 -4.94
N GLU A 295 25.94 -5.10 -5.86
CA GLU A 295 25.80 -6.35 -6.63
C GLU A 295 26.87 -7.38 -6.29
N VAL A 296 27.88 -7.04 -5.51
CA VAL A 296 28.89 -8.00 -5.02
C VAL A 296 28.66 -8.17 -3.52
N ASP A 297 28.33 -9.40 -3.10
CA ASP A 297 28.05 -9.77 -1.72
C ASP A 297 29.32 -10.32 -1.04
N ASP A 298 29.31 -10.39 0.30
CA ASP A 298 30.39 -10.98 1.08
C ASP A 298 30.59 -12.46 0.69
N GLY A 299 31.75 -12.77 0.11
CA GLY A 299 32.12 -14.12 -0.34
C GLY A 299 31.99 -14.35 -1.85
N ASP A 300 31.49 -13.38 -2.61
CA ASP A 300 31.56 -13.42 -4.07
C ASP A 300 33.03 -13.26 -4.54
N ASP A 301 33.37 -13.91 -5.67
CA ASP A 301 34.65 -13.71 -6.37
C ASP A 301 34.40 -13.02 -7.72
N PRO A 302 34.27 -11.69 -7.76
CA PRO A 302 33.97 -10.96 -8.99
C PRO A 302 35.09 -11.01 -10.03
N VAL A 303 36.28 -11.51 -9.66
CA VAL A 303 37.44 -11.62 -10.55
C VAL A 303 37.45 -12.97 -11.26
N ASN A 304 37.19 -14.06 -10.53
CA ASN A 304 37.26 -15.42 -11.09
C ASN A 304 35.90 -16.05 -11.40
N ASP A 305 34.81 -15.59 -10.77
CA ASP A 305 33.43 -16.08 -10.98
C ASP A 305 32.42 -14.92 -11.08
N PHE A 306 32.55 -14.12 -12.14
CA PHE A 306 31.61 -13.03 -12.40
C PHE A 306 30.23 -13.52 -12.85
N HIS A 307 30.12 -14.76 -13.34
CA HIS A 307 28.89 -15.32 -13.88
C HIS A 307 27.76 -15.37 -12.84
N THR A 308 28.08 -15.76 -11.61
CA THR A 308 27.10 -15.81 -10.50
C THR A 308 26.52 -14.42 -10.21
N ILE A 309 27.36 -13.39 -10.22
CA ILE A 309 26.98 -11.99 -10.02
C ILE A 309 26.10 -11.52 -11.18
N ALA A 310 26.52 -11.77 -12.43
CA ALA A 310 25.78 -11.39 -13.63
C ALA A 310 24.38 -12.05 -13.68
N ALA A 311 24.26 -13.34 -13.33
CA ALA A 311 22.98 -14.03 -13.27
C ALA A 311 22.02 -13.42 -12.23
N ARG A 312 22.54 -13.05 -11.05
CA ARG A 312 21.76 -12.34 -10.01
C ARG A 312 21.32 -10.96 -10.49
N MET A 313 22.21 -10.21 -11.13
CA MET A 313 21.90 -8.93 -11.74
C MET A 313 20.80 -9.07 -12.81
N ALA A 314 20.92 -10.04 -13.72
CA ALA A 314 19.93 -10.28 -14.77
C ALA A 314 18.53 -10.54 -14.21
N LYS A 315 18.42 -11.37 -13.17
CA LYS A 315 17.15 -11.61 -12.47
C LYS A 315 16.60 -10.34 -11.81
N ARG A 316 17.45 -9.58 -11.11
CA ARG A 316 17.07 -8.37 -10.36
C ARG A 316 16.64 -7.24 -11.30
N TYR A 317 17.48 -6.88 -12.27
CA TYR A 317 17.26 -5.77 -13.19
C TYR A 317 16.24 -6.10 -14.27
N GLY A 318 16.20 -7.35 -14.78
CA GLY A 318 15.14 -7.79 -15.68
C GLY A 318 13.75 -7.65 -15.07
N GLY A 319 13.59 -8.06 -13.79
CA GLY A 319 12.33 -7.87 -13.07
C GLY A 319 11.95 -6.40 -12.86
N ARG A 320 12.93 -5.50 -12.70
CA ARG A 320 12.67 -4.06 -12.55
C ARG A 320 12.37 -3.36 -13.87
N ALA A 321 13.10 -3.70 -14.94
CA ALA A 321 12.85 -3.23 -16.29
C ALA A 321 11.44 -3.60 -16.75
N ALA A 322 11.02 -4.84 -16.49
CA ALA A 322 9.65 -5.27 -16.77
C ALA A 322 8.61 -4.45 -15.99
N ARG A 323 8.87 -4.11 -14.72
CA ARG A 323 7.97 -3.26 -13.92
C ARG A 323 7.94 -1.81 -14.40
N PHE A 324 9.07 -1.29 -14.89
CA PHE A 324 9.12 0.03 -15.53
C PHE A 324 8.22 0.05 -16.77
N GLU A 325 8.40 -0.90 -17.69
CA GLU A 325 7.58 -1.00 -18.89
C GLU A 325 6.10 -1.19 -18.54
N TYR A 326 5.80 -2.06 -17.57
CA TYR A 326 4.43 -2.26 -17.11
C TYR A 326 3.82 -0.95 -16.57
N ALA A 327 4.52 -0.23 -15.70
CA ALA A 327 4.04 1.04 -15.14
C ALA A 327 3.84 2.12 -16.23
N VAL A 328 4.74 2.20 -17.20
CA VAL A 328 4.60 3.12 -18.34
C VAL A 328 3.34 2.83 -19.17
N ASN A 329 3.01 1.56 -19.36
CA ASN A 329 1.87 1.15 -20.18
C ASN A 329 0.53 1.19 -19.44
N HIS A 330 0.52 1.14 -18.11
CA HIS A 330 -0.71 0.96 -17.32
C HIS A 330 -1.05 2.11 -16.36
N ALA A 331 -0.12 3.04 -16.11
CA ALA A 331 -0.43 4.26 -15.37
C ALA A 331 -1.15 5.27 -16.28
N ASP A 332 -2.03 6.09 -15.71
CA ASP A 332 -2.68 7.19 -16.45
C ASP A 332 -1.67 8.27 -16.85
N ARG A 333 -0.64 8.44 -16.02
CA ARG A 333 0.47 9.37 -16.25
C ARG A 333 1.75 8.86 -15.60
N VAL A 334 2.89 9.22 -16.17
CA VAL A 334 4.21 8.94 -15.63
C VAL A 334 4.89 10.25 -15.27
N LEU A 335 5.44 10.34 -14.05
CA LEU A 335 6.38 11.38 -13.65
C LEU A 335 7.78 10.78 -13.60
N PHE A 336 8.59 11.10 -14.60
CA PHE A 336 10.02 10.82 -14.57
C PHE A 336 10.71 11.78 -13.62
N ILE A 337 11.58 11.27 -12.76
CA ILE A 337 12.31 12.08 -11.78
C ILE A 337 13.80 11.89 -11.97
N ARG A 338 14.51 12.95 -12.36
CA ARG A 338 15.96 12.98 -12.49
C ARG A 338 16.53 13.89 -11.42
N THR A 339 17.47 13.37 -10.63
CA THR A 339 18.37 14.20 -9.82
C THR A 339 19.69 14.36 -10.55
N GLY A 340 20.44 15.42 -10.26
CA GLY A 340 21.75 15.67 -10.86
C GLY A 340 21.68 16.38 -12.19
N CYS A 341 22.82 16.87 -12.67
CA CYS A 341 22.86 17.72 -13.85
C CYS A 341 22.42 16.98 -15.11
N SER A 342 21.74 17.68 -16.01
CA SER A 342 21.39 17.21 -17.35
C SER A 342 21.27 18.41 -18.27
N SER A 343 21.77 18.32 -19.49
CA SER A 343 21.58 19.37 -20.48
C SER A 343 20.14 19.38 -21.01
N ARG A 344 19.68 20.53 -21.49
CA ARG A 344 18.42 20.61 -22.24
C ARG A 344 18.30 19.54 -23.34
N GLY A 345 19.36 19.34 -24.11
CA GLY A 345 19.38 18.38 -25.22
C GLY A 345 19.21 16.94 -24.76
N GLU A 346 19.76 16.56 -23.61
CA GLU A 346 19.56 15.22 -23.03
C GLU A 346 18.12 15.00 -22.57
N VAL A 347 17.48 16.01 -21.97
CA VAL A 347 16.07 15.95 -21.55
C VAL A 347 15.17 15.79 -22.77
N GLU A 348 15.40 16.58 -23.83
CA GLU A 348 14.66 16.45 -25.10
C GLU A 348 14.87 15.06 -25.73
N ASN A 349 16.11 14.57 -25.76
CA ASN A 349 16.42 13.25 -26.30
C ASN A 349 15.71 12.13 -25.54
N PHE A 350 15.74 12.18 -24.21
CA PHE A 350 15.05 11.22 -23.35
C PHE A 350 13.55 11.18 -23.64
N LEU A 351 12.89 12.34 -23.63
CA LEU A 351 11.45 12.43 -23.86
C LEU A 351 11.06 11.93 -25.25
N GLN A 352 11.85 12.25 -26.28
CA GLN A 352 11.63 11.78 -27.64
C GLN A 352 11.75 10.25 -27.74
N ARG A 353 12.81 9.67 -27.17
CA ARG A 353 13.04 8.21 -27.18
C ARG A 353 11.98 7.45 -26.37
N ALA A 354 11.63 7.97 -25.20
CA ALA A 354 10.57 7.39 -24.37
C ALA A 354 9.22 7.39 -25.11
N LYS A 355 8.85 8.51 -25.74
CA LYS A 355 7.61 8.61 -26.53
C LYS A 355 7.63 7.75 -27.79
N ALA A 356 8.78 7.61 -28.45
CA ALA A 356 8.94 6.73 -29.61
C ALA A 356 8.74 5.26 -29.23
N ARG A 357 9.27 4.83 -28.07
CA ARG A 357 9.11 3.46 -27.57
C ARG A 357 7.72 3.19 -26.99
N TYR A 358 7.09 4.21 -26.40
CA TYR A 358 5.78 4.14 -25.74
C TYR A 358 4.84 5.22 -26.29
N PRO A 359 4.18 4.98 -27.45
CA PRO A 359 3.38 6.01 -28.12
C PRO A 359 2.20 6.57 -27.30
N SER A 360 1.65 5.78 -26.36
CA SER A 360 0.55 6.17 -25.47
C SER A 360 1.01 6.93 -24.21
N LEU A 361 2.33 7.09 -24.02
CA LEU A 361 2.91 7.67 -22.82
C LEU A 361 2.46 9.12 -22.61
N LYS A 362 1.81 9.35 -21.47
CA LYS A 362 1.57 10.68 -20.91
C LYS A 362 2.64 10.93 -19.85
N ALA A 363 3.67 11.68 -20.22
CA ALA A 363 4.83 11.93 -19.36
C ALA A 363 4.88 13.36 -18.84
N GLN A 364 5.34 13.50 -17.60
CA GLN A 364 5.98 14.70 -17.08
C GLN A 364 7.41 14.37 -16.69
N PHE A 365 8.30 15.35 -16.76
CA PHE A 365 9.70 15.21 -16.36
C PHE A 365 10.03 16.22 -15.27
N LEU A 366 10.41 15.73 -14.10
CA LEU A 366 10.89 16.53 -12.98
C LEU A 366 12.41 16.40 -12.90
N LEU A 367 13.12 17.50 -13.17
CA LEU A 367 14.55 17.61 -12.98
C LEU A 367 14.86 18.37 -11.70
N ILE A 368 15.71 17.80 -10.86
CA ILE A 368 16.16 18.38 -9.59
C ILE A 368 17.68 18.44 -9.62
N SER A 369 18.23 19.62 -9.86
CA SER A 369 19.67 19.84 -9.91
C SER A 369 20.02 21.25 -9.43
N ASP A 370 21.31 21.51 -9.24
CA ASP A 370 21.87 22.83 -8.93
C ASP A 370 22.03 23.73 -10.17
N GLN A 371 21.52 23.29 -11.34
CA GLN A 371 21.58 24.08 -12.56
C GLN A 371 20.64 25.30 -12.50
N PRO A 372 20.97 26.39 -13.21
CA PRO A 372 20.06 27.51 -13.39
C PRO A 372 18.77 27.07 -14.09
N SER A 373 17.61 27.37 -13.49
CA SER A 373 16.30 26.92 -14.01
C SER A 373 15.96 27.46 -15.40
N HIS A 374 16.60 28.56 -15.83
CA HIS A 374 16.34 29.17 -17.12
C HIS A 374 16.78 28.31 -18.32
N GLU A 375 17.66 27.33 -18.12
CA GLU A 375 18.06 26.36 -19.15
C GLU A 375 16.86 25.57 -19.69
N PHE A 376 15.89 25.27 -18.81
CA PHE A 376 14.73 24.42 -19.11
C PHE A 376 13.44 25.21 -19.35
N HIS A 377 13.52 26.55 -19.39
CA HIS A 377 12.34 27.37 -19.67
C HIS A 377 11.73 27.05 -21.03
N GLY A 378 10.39 27.04 -21.09
CA GLY A 378 9.62 26.79 -22.30
C GLY A 378 9.63 25.34 -22.79
N MET A 379 10.19 24.39 -22.03
CA MET A 379 10.06 22.96 -22.33
C MET A 379 8.69 22.44 -21.89
N ASP A 380 7.93 21.86 -22.83
CA ASP A 380 6.63 21.27 -22.54
C ASP A 380 6.76 20.00 -21.69
N GLY A 381 5.90 19.86 -20.68
CA GLY A 381 5.90 18.72 -19.77
C GLY A 381 7.13 18.60 -18.85
N VAL A 382 8.02 19.60 -18.81
CA VAL A 382 9.23 19.60 -17.96
C VAL A 382 9.08 20.60 -16.82
N SER A 383 9.47 20.18 -15.62
CA SER A 383 9.58 21.04 -14.44
C SER A 383 10.98 20.91 -13.87
N HIS A 384 11.60 22.05 -13.58
CA HIS A 384 12.92 22.10 -12.95
C HIS A 384 12.82 22.70 -11.55
N VAL A 385 13.52 22.09 -10.60
CA VAL A 385 13.69 22.60 -9.24
C VAL A 385 15.17 22.75 -8.96
N CYS A 386 15.61 23.99 -8.72
CA CYS A 386 16.99 24.32 -8.38
C CYS A 386 17.32 23.91 -6.94
N GLU A 387 17.47 22.60 -6.70
CA GLU A 387 17.84 22.01 -5.42
C GLU A 387 18.81 20.84 -5.63
N SER A 388 19.58 20.50 -4.58
CA SER A 388 20.47 19.34 -4.58
C SER A 388 20.22 18.50 -3.34
N PHE A 389 19.98 17.20 -3.55
CA PHE A 389 19.77 16.21 -2.51
C PHE A 389 20.94 15.23 -2.50
N ASP A 390 21.92 15.51 -1.65
CA ASP A 390 23.12 14.68 -1.51
C ASP A 390 22.80 13.40 -0.74
N PRO A 391 22.85 12.22 -1.38
CA PRO A 391 22.52 10.97 -0.71
C PRO A 391 23.54 10.60 0.36
N ASP A 392 24.81 10.96 0.20
CA ASP A 392 25.87 10.60 1.15
C ASP A 392 25.62 11.36 2.47
N ARG A 393 25.32 12.66 2.37
CA ARG A 393 24.89 13.46 3.53
C ARG A 393 23.57 13.00 4.13
N MET A 394 22.62 12.52 3.33
CA MET A 394 21.37 11.96 3.86
C MET A 394 21.60 10.71 4.71
N TYR A 395 22.62 9.91 4.42
CA TYR A 395 23.03 8.79 5.27
C TYR A 395 23.68 9.24 6.58
N GLU A 396 24.49 10.30 6.53
CA GLU A 396 25.26 10.78 7.69
C GLU A 396 24.45 11.67 8.64
N ASP A 397 23.48 12.44 8.14
CA ASP A 397 22.72 13.44 8.88
C ASP A 397 21.20 13.24 8.74
N MET A 398 20.59 12.67 9.79
CA MET A 398 19.15 12.42 9.84
C MET A 398 18.32 13.72 9.75
N ASN A 399 18.79 14.85 10.29
CA ASN A 399 18.06 16.12 10.21
C ASN A 399 18.07 16.66 8.78
N TYR A 400 19.21 16.57 8.10
CA TYR A 400 19.30 16.90 6.68
C TYR A 400 18.34 16.03 5.85
N TRP A 401 18.34 14.72 6.07
CA TRP A 401 17.44 13.82 5.34
C TRP A 401 15.95 14.13 5.59
N VAL A 402 15.54 14.42 6.83
CA VAL A 402 14.15 14.86 7.13
C VAL A 402 13.81 16.16 6.38
N ASN A 403 14.71 17.14 6.37
CA ASN A 403 14.50 18.40 5.65
C ASN A 403 14.31 18.16 4.15
N CYS A 404 15.21 17.40 3.53
CA CYS A 404 15.13 17.03 2.12
C CYS A 404 13.83 16.27 1.82
N ALA A 405 13.40 15.36 2.70
CA ALA A 405 12.15 14.62 2.54
C ALA A 405 10.92 15.54 2.56
N HIS A 406 10.87 16.53 3.46
CA HIS A 406 9.78 17.52 3.49
C HIS A 406 9.76 18.39 2.22
N ARG A 407 10.93 18.86 1.76
CA ARG A 407 11.04 19.62 0.51
C ARG A 407 10.59 18.79 -0.68
N PHE A 408 11.09 17.57 -0.79
CA PHE A 408 10.73 16.65 -1.87
C PHE A 408 9.24 16.31 -1.85
N LYS A 409 8.63 16.12 -0.67
CA LYS A 409 7.18 15.95 -0.55
C LYS A 409 6.41 17.16 -1.09
N SER A 410 6.85 18.38 -0.75
CA SER A 410 6.24 19.62 -1.26
C SER A 410 6.38 19.76 -2.78
N ILE A 411 7.51 19.34 -3.36
CA ILE A 411 7.68 19.26 -4.81
C ILE A 411 6.64 18.31 -5.41
N LEU A 412 6.54 17.08 -4.89
CA LEU A 412 5.58 16.08 -5.36
C LEU A 412 4.11 16.53 -5.21
N ASP A 413 3.77 17.23 -4.13
CA ASP A 413 2.42 17.78 -3.93
C ASP A 413 2.02 18.79 -5.01
N ARG A 414 2.96 19.63 -5.46
CA ARG A 414 2.74 20.55 -6.60
C ARG A 414 2.47 19.82 -7.92
N HIS A 415 2.92 18.58 -8.06
CA HIS A 415 2.63 17.70 -9.19
C HIS A 415 1.36 16.84 -8.99
N GLY A 416 0.60 17.08 -7.92
CA GLY A 416 -0.62 16.34 -7.58
C GLY A 416 -0.35 14.91 -7.10
N ILE A 417 0.88 14.61 -6.63
CA ILE A 417 1.28 13.28 -6.20
C ILE A 417 0.96 13.10 -4.71
N THR A 418 0.06 12.17 -4.42
CA THR A 418 -0.37 11.81 -3.08
C THR A 418 -0.55 10.29 -2.99
N GLY A 419 -0.81 9.76 -1.79
CA GLY A 419 -1.20 8.34 -1.65
C GLY A 419 -2.43 7.96 -2.50
N ARG A 420 -3.32 8.92 -2.79
CA ARG A 420 -4.50 8.75 -3.65
C ARG A 420 -4.13 8.65 -5.14
N SER A 421 -3.21 9.45 -5.63
CA SER A 421 -2.82 9.44 -7.05
C SER A 421 -1.71 8.44 -7.36
N LEU A 422 -0.92 7.98 -6.38
CA LEU A 422 0.22 7.09 -6.63
C LEU A 422 -0.18 5.74 -7.23
N TYR A 423 0.27 5.44 -8.44
CA TYR A 423 0.17 4.13 -9.08
C TYR A 423 1.13 3.12 -8.44
N TRP A 424 0.63 1.93 -8.10
CA TRP A 424 1.42 0.83 -7.53
C TRP A 424 1.57 -0.27 -8.57
N CYS A 425 2.78 -0.46 -9.12
CA CYS A 425 3.01 -1.60 -10.01
C CYS A 425 2.94 -2.92 -9.24
N PRO A 426 2.31 -3.96 -9.81
CA PRO A 426 2.37 -5.30 -9.25
C PRO A 426 3.81 -5.85 -9.17
N ASN A 427 4.07 -6.70 -8.16
CA ASN A 427 5.36 -7.38 -8.02
C ASN A 427 5.46 -8.60 -8.94
N ASN A 428 4.33 -9.27 -9.19
CA ASN A 428 4.22 -10.41 -10.08
C ASN A 428 3.47 -10.01 -11.35
N LEU A 429 4.23 -9.62 -12.38
CA LEU A 429 3.66 -9.14 -13.63
C LEU A 429 2.92 -10.22 -14.41
N LYS A 430 3.41 -11.47 -14.37
CA LYS A 430 2.73 -12.61 -15.04
C LYS A 430 1.32 -12.84 -14.49
N GLU A 431 1.17 -12.72 -13.18
CA GLU A 431 -0.12 -12.84 -12.52
C GLU A 431 -1.02 -11.64 -12.86
N ALA A 432 -0.47 -10.42 -12.84
CA ALA A 432 -1.21 -9.22 -13.23
C ALA A 432 -1.72 -9.28 -14.68
N GLU A 433 -0.87 -9.69 -15.63
CA GLU A 433 -1.25 -9.86 -17.04
C GLU A 433 -2.30 -10.96 -17.23
N LYS A 434 -2.16 -12.09 -16.52
CA LYS A 434 -3.17 -13.14 -16.51
C LYS A 434 -4.51 -12.61 -16.00
N GLU A 435 -4.52 -11.85 -14.92
CA GLU A 435 -5.72 -11.25 -14.34
C GLU A 435 -6.39 -10.25 -15.31
N VAL A 436 -5.60 -9.44 -16.04
CA VAL A 436 -6.13 -8.52 -17.06
C VAL A 436 -6.82 -9.32 -18.16
N ARG A 437 -6.15 -10.35 -18.68
CA ARG A 437 -6.68 -11.21 -19.74
C ARG A 437 -7.96 -11.94 -19.33
N GLU A 438 -8.01 -12.45 -18.09
CA GLU A 438 -9.20 -13.10 -17.54
C GLU A 438 -10.37 -12.12 -17.39
N ALA A 439 -10.10 -10.87 -16.99
CA ALA A 439 -11.13 -9.84 -16.89
C ALA A 439 -11.66 -9.38 -18.25
N GLU A 440 -10.78 -9.23 -19.25
CA GLU A 440 -11.16 -8.96 -20.64
C GLU A 440 -12.00 -10.10 -21.21
N ALA A 441 -11.62 -11.35 -20.96
CA ALA A 441 -12.38 -12.52 -21.39
C ALA A 441 -13.77 -12.60 -20.70
N ALA A 442 -13.88 -12.21 -19.44
CA ALA A 442 -15.15 -12.19 -18.71
C ALA A 442 -16.10 -11.06 -19.15
N THR A 443 -15.55 -9.98 -19.73
CA THR A 443 -16.32 -8.82 -20.21
C THR A 443 -16.61 -8.89 -21.71
N ALA A 444 -15.92 -9.76 -22.45
CA ALA A 444 -16.25 -10.08 -23.82
C ALA A 444 -17.60 -10.82 -23.89
N VAL A 445 -18.65 -10.09 -24.27
CA VAL A 445 -19.96 -10.69 -24.60
C VAL A 445 -19.74 -11.75 -25.68
N PRO A 446 -20.21 -13.01 -25.52
CA PRO A 446 -20.16 -13.97 -26.60
C PRO A 446 -21.00 -13.42 -27.75
N THR A 447 -20.34 -13.09 -28.87
CA THR A 447 -21.02 -12.77 -30.11
C THR A 447 -22.00 -13.91 -30.40
N PRO A 448 -23.31 -13.65 -30.53
CA PRO A 448 -24.26 -14.72 -30.84
C PRO A 448 -23.76 -15.40 -32.12
N PRO A 449 -23.78 -16.75 -32.18
CA PRO A 449 -23.35 -17.44 -33.38
C PRO A 449 -24.19 -16.91 -34.52
N MET A 450 -23.54 -16.27 -35.49
CA MET A 450 -24.18 -15.96 -36.76
C MET A 450 -24.77 -17.27 -37.27
N SER A 451 -26.09 -17.31 -37.41
CA SER A 451 -26.82 -18.43 -37.97
C SER A 451 -26.36 -18.60 -39.43
N HIS A 452 -25.29 -19.37 -39.63
CA HIS A 452 -24.94 -19.85 -40.94
C HIS A 452 -26.01 -20.88 -41.32
N SER A 453 -26.91 -20.45 -42.19
CA SER A 453 -27.72 -21.32 -43.03
C SER A 453 -26.81 -22.38 -43.64
N ALA A 454 -27.08 -23.64 -43.30
CA ALA A 454 -26.35 -24.79 -43.79
C ALA A 454 -26.44 -24.92 -45.32
N PRO A 455 -25.34 -25.26 -45.98
CA PRO A 455 -25.39 -26.08 -47.18
C PRO A 455 -24.84 -27.49 -46.90
N ALA A 456 -25.51 -28.42 -47.57
CA ALA A 456 -25.28 -29.84 -47.82
C ALA A 456 -23.99 -30.51 -47.32
N ALA A 457 -24.23 -31.71 -46.77
CA ALA A 457 -23.25 -32.69 -46.30
C ALA A 457 -22.34 -33.22 -47.41
N ASP A 458 -21.09 -33.49 -47.03
CA ASP A 458 -20.15 -34.37 -47.73
C ASP A 458 -19.43 -35.29 -46.72
N PRO A 459 -18.94 -36.46 -47.17
CA PRO A 459 -18.72 -37.66 -46.33
C PRO A 459 -17.40 -37.63 -45.53
N PRO A 460 -17.25 -38.53 -44.52
CA PRO A 460 -16.21 -38.39 -43.51
C PRO A 460 -14.87 -39.00 -43.96
N PRO A 461 -13.73 -38.43 -43.57
CA PRO A 461 -12.46 -39.15 -43.58
C PRO A 461 -12.03 -39.56 -42.17
N LEU A 462 -11.94 -40.88 -42.01
CA LEU A 462 -10.88 -41.66 -41.37
C LEU A 462 -10.16 -41.08 -40.13
N THR A 463 -10.50 -41.72 -39.01
CA THR A 463 -9.78 -41.80 -37.73
C THR A 463 -8.30 -42.17 -37.86
N ARG A 464 -7.45 -41.46 -37.13
CA ARG A 464 -6.17 -41.97 -36.62
C ARG A 464 -6.00 -41.59 -35.15
N ASP A 465 -6.18 -42.59 -34.29
CA ASP A 465 -5.60 -42.72 -32.94
C ASP A 465 -4.05 -42.65 -33.06
N ALA A 466 -3.20 -42.20 -32.13
CA ALA A 466 -3.17 -41.98 -30.68
C ALA A 466 -1.90 -41.11 -30.40
N PRO A 467 -1.36 -40.95 -29.15
CA PRO A 467 -1.94 -41.04 -27.81
C PRO A 467 -1.79 -39.74 -27.00
N LYS A 468 -2.60 -39.65 -25.94
CA LYS A 468 -2.48 -38.68 -24.85
C LYS A 468 -1.26 -39.03 -23.97
N PHE A 469 -0.37 -38.09 -23.75
CA PHE A 469 0.55 -38.13 -22.62
C PHE A 469 -0.02 -37.28 -21.48
N SER A 470 -0.34 -37.96 -20.39
CA SER A 470 -0.65 -37.41 -19.09
C SER A 470 0.58 -37.60 -18.22
N HIS A 471 1.08 -36.53 -17.58
CA HIS A 471 1.82 -36.66 -16.34
C HIS A 471 1.42 -35.54 -15.38
N SER A 472 0.50 -35.92 -14.49
CA SER A 472 0.41 -35.41 -13.14
C SER A 472 1.57 -35.92 -12.29
N ASN A 473 1.89 -35.14 -11.25
CA ASN A 473 2.70 -35.44 -10.05
C ASN A 473 4.17 -35.03 -10.11
N LEU A 474 4.50 -33.94 -9.39
CA LEU A 474 5.60 -33.85 -8.42
C LEU A 474 5.55 -32.47 -7.74
N TYR A 475 4.78 -32.37 -6.65
CA TYR A 475 5.02 -31.42 -5.55
C TYR A 475 4.52 -32.11 -4.27
N GLU A 476 5.37 -32.97 -3.71
CA GLU A 476 5.26 -33.33 -2.30
C GLU A 476 5.82 -32.18 -1.46
N LEU A 477 5.05 -31.82 -0.43
CA LEU A 477 5.37 -30.82 0.57
C LEU A 477 6.56 -31.25 1.42
N GLU A 478 7.66 -30.50 1.36
CA GLU A 478 8.61 -30.47 2.47
C GLU A 478 8.07 -29.57 3.58
N ARG A 479 7.88 -30.17 4.77
CA ARG A 479 7.52 -29.49 6.00
C ARG A 479 8.75 -28.72 6.53
N PRO A 480 8.60 -27.51 7.07
CA PRO A 480 9.69 -26.86 7.78
C PRO A 480 9.95 -27.57 9.12
N LEU A 481 11.24 -27.86 9.37
CA LEU A 481 11.76 -28.33 10.65
C LEU A 481 11.57 -27.25 11.74
N PRO A 482 11.37 -27.65 13.01
CA PRO A 482 11.25 -26.72 14.12
C PRO A 482 12.61 -26.04 14.45
N PRO A 483 12.59 -24.80 14.99
CA PRO A 483 13.80 -24.07 15.32
C PRO A 483 14.57 -24.72 16.49
N PRO A 484 15.91 -24.61 16.51
CA PRO A 484 16.74 -25.21 17.55
C PRO A 484 16.57 -24.50 18.90
N THR A 485 16.37 -25.31 19.92
CA THR A 485 16.44 -24.96 21.35
C THR A 485 17.83 -24.44 21.70
N LEU A 486 17.91 -23.19 22.17
CA LEU A 486 19.07 -22.66 22.87
C LEU A 486 19.12 -23.26 24.28
N LEU A 487 20.07 -24.17 24.52
CA LEU A 487 20.55 -24.51 25.86
C LEU A 487 21.70 -23.55 26.20
N GLY A 488 21.60 -22.94 27.38
CA GLY A 488 22.53 -21.90 27.83
C GLY A 488 23.92 -22.41 28.23
N ALA A 489 24.82 -21.43 28.28
CA ALA A 489 25.92 -21.28 29.22
C ALA A 489 26.06 -19.79 29.52
#